data_AF-Q9I1I9-F1
#
_entry.id   AF-Q9I1I9-F1
#
_cell.length_a   1.000
_cell.length_b   1.000
_cell.length_c   1.000
_cell.angle_alpha   90.00
_cell.angle_beta   90.00
_cell.angle_gamma   90.00
#
_symmetry.space_group_name_H-M   'P 1'
#
loop_
_entity.id
_entity.type
_entity.pdbx_description
1 polymer ?
#
loop_
_entity_poly.entity_id
_entity_poly.type
_entity_poly.pdbx_seq_one_letter_code
_entity_poly.pdbx_strand_id
1 'polypeptide(L)'
;MKGTVHPRRLLLCLVLVPALLAGLGAWQSWRAEQQAERLGAAQQRVERALAEARALPPRASVRVDGRAYVRDLALARLDERLADTRSAQRLSRFAAVLADSGACLAALVAVLGAVSLAGIAGAARSALRSRRCLLLWFELGRRLLPCLLLAQIGLLALALACAGTFEILGLWRVGQVPVSEGRTQLSVALILLGLLASAWQMLAKISRLRLRPAPALDVIGRRLGEEDAPELWTLLRELAARLDTPAPQHLLVGLCDGFYVTANRVCLQPSGEHLEGRSLYLSLPLLGLLDRAELSAVIAHELAHFAGRDAHYSLRFLPIYQGAASQLAAIEEQEANVFERAALEPARLLAGYFLERFGLAVNHWSRLREFAADRRAAQLAGAPAMASALLRSAAAGAPIRAFLEHCLLAPARAPDNLVDAIHVYLGQSGLEAPAPGAEGLQVHPQDTHPPLGLRCTALGESFERTWAGTAGRAVPTRPPSQALGVWFGAPLALSRALSADLLGKTCENPHARN
;
A
#
# COMPACT_ATOMS: atom_id res chain seq x y z
N MET A 1 3.30 -7.46 6.02
CA MET A 1 3.15 -6.04 6.42
C MET A 1 3.49 -5.92 7.91
N LYS A 2 4.66 -5.33 8.26
CA LYS A 2 5.07 -5.14 9.68
C LYS A 2 4.40 -3.96 10.38
N GLY A 3 3.74 -3.06 9.64
CA GLY A 3 2.88 -2.03 10.21
C GLY A 3 1.43 -2.49 10.31
N THR A 4 1.05 -3.14 11.41
CA THR A 4 -0.39 -3.24 11.73
C THR A 4 -0.91 -1.82 11.92
N VAL A 5 -1.94 -1.43 11.18
CA VAL A 5 -2.48 -0.08 11.30
C VAL A 5 -3.12 0.03 12.67
N HIS A 6 -2.46 0.71 13.61
CA HIS A 6 -2.98 0.85 14.96
C HIS A 6 -4.35 1.56 14.90
N PRO A 7 -5.45 0.88 15.27
CA PRO A 7 -6.80 1.41 15.08
C PRO A 7 -7.01 2.71 15.86
N ARG A 8 -6.30 2.88 16.98
CA ARG A 8 -6.29 4.11 17.78
C ARG A 8 -5.68 5.28 17.02
N ARG A 9 -4.54 5.10 16.34
CA ARG A 9 -3.89 6.15 15.55
C ARG A 9 -4.76 6.54 14.35
N LEU A 10 -5.36 5.55 13.70
CA LEU A 10 -6.27 5.75 12.58
C LEU A 10 -7.49 6.60 12.99
N LEU A 11 -8.17 6.23 14.07
CA LEU A 11 -9.30 6.99 14.61
C LEU A 11 -8.88 8.39 15.08
N LEU A 12 -7.72 8.49 15.72
CA LEU A 12 -7.18 9.76 16.19
C LEU A 12 -6.95 10.74 15.04
N CYS A 13 -6.19 10.33 14.02
CA CYS A 13 -5.81 11.21 12.93
C CYS A 13 -6.97 11.52 11.97
N LEU A 14 -7.83 10.55 11.67
CA LEU A 14 -8.86 10.71 10.64
C LEU A 14 -10.21 11.22 11.16
N VAL A 15 -10.47 11.10 12.47
CA VAL A 15 -11.78 11.45 13.05
C VAL A 15 -11.62 12.40 14.23
N LEU A 16 -10.84 12.03 15.25
CA LEU A 16 -10.78 12.82 16.48
C LEU A 16 -10.08 14.18 16.30
N VAL A 17 -8.95 14.23 15.60
CA VAL A 17 -8.23 15.49 15.34
C VAL A 17 -9.11 16.47 14.53
N PRO A 18 -9.74 16.06 13.42
CA PRO A 18 -10.71 16.91 12.72
C PRO A 18 -11.91 17.30 13.58
N ALA A 19 -12.43 16.40 14.42
CA ALA A 19 -13.54 16.73 15.34
C ALA A 19 -13.14 17.76 16.40
N LEU A 20 -11.92 17.68 16.95
CA LEU A 20 -11.38 18.68 17.87
C LEU A 20 -11.17 20.02 17.16
N LEU A 21 -10.70 20.01 15.91
CA LEU A 21 -10.58 21.22 15.10
C LEU A 21 -11.97 21.84 14.82
N ALA A 22 -13.00 21.03 14.61
CA ALA A 22 -14.37 21.51 14.49
C ALA A 22 -14.85 22.18 15.80
N GLY A 23 -14.52 21.60 16.95
CA GLY A 23 -14.78 22.20 18.27
C GLY A 23 -14.04 23.53 18.48
N LEU A 24 -12.79 23.63 18.03
CA LEU A 24 -12.05 24.90 18.02
C LEU A 24 -12.72 25.94 17.12
N GLY A 25 -13.18 25.54 15.92
CA GLY A 25 -13.93 26.42 15.02
C GLY A 25 -15.25 26.91 15.63
N ALA A 26 -15.98 26.05 16.33
CA ALA A 26 -17.19 26.44 17.05
C ALA A 26 -16.88 27.44 18.19
N TRP A 27 -15.77 27.24 18.90
CA TRP A 27 -15.32 28.20 19.92
C TRP A 27 -14.88 29.55 19.32
N GLN A 28 -14.25 29.53 18.14
CA GLN A 28 -13.94 30.74 17.37
C GLN A 28 -15.22 31.47 16.94
N SER A 29 -16.23 30.73 16.49
CA SER A 29 -17.52 31.29 16.10
C SER A 29 -18.20 32.00 17.27
N TRP A 30 -18.28 31.33 18.43
CA TRP A 30 -18.77 31.94 19.66
C TRP A 30 -18.00 33.21 20.06
N ARG A 31 -16.66 33.21 19.95
CA ARG A 31 -15.85 34.42 20.19
C ARG A 31 -16.18 35.55 19.19
N ALA A 32 -16.46 35.22 17.94
CA ALA A 32 -16.86 36.19 16.93
C ALA A 32 -18.23 36.81 17.23
N GLU A 33 -19.20 36.01 17.68
CA GLU A 33 -20.54 36.47 18.08
C GLU A 33 -20.46 37.45 19.25
N GLN A 34 -19.78 37.08 20.34
CA GLN A 34 -19.58 37.94 21.52
C GLN A 34 -18.95 39.29 21.15
N GLN A 35 -18.04 39.28 20.16
CA GLN A 35 -17.40 40.50 19.69
C GLN A 35 -18.31 41.33 18.78
N ALA A 36 -19.11 40.68 17.92
CA ALA A 36 -20.10 41.34 17.09
C ALA A 36 -21.13 42.08 17.94
N GLU A 37 -21.56 41.49 19.07
CA GLU A 37 -22.45 42.14 20.04
C GLU A 37 -21.82 43.40 20.66
N ARG A 38 -20.57 43.30 21.13
CA ARG A 38 -19.83 44.44 21.71
C ARG A 38 -19.66 45.59 20.71
N LEU A 39 -19.33 45.26 19.46
CA LEU A 39 -19.18 46.24 18.38
C LEU A 39 -20.53 46.84 17.99
N GLY A 40 -21.60 46.05 17.95
CA GLY A 40 -22.96 46.54 17.74
C GLY A 40 -23.40 47.52 18.83
N ALA A 41 -23.15 47.19 20.10
CA ALA A 41 -23.43 48.08 21.23
C ALA A 41 -22.56 49.35 21.21
N ALA A 42 -21.30 49.26 20.75
CA ALA A 42 -20.45 50.44 20.55
C ALA A 42 -20.99 51.34 19.42
N GLN A 43 -21.38 50.76 18.29
CA GLN A 43 -21.97 51.49 17.17
C GLN A 43 -23.23 52.24 17.60
N GLN A 44 -24.17 51.56 18.28
CA GLN A 44 -25.40 52.19 18.76
C GLN A 44 -25.13 53.36 19.71
N ARG A 45 -24.10 53.27 20.57
CA ARG A 45 -23.69 54.39 21.44
C ARG A 45 -23.19 55.59 20.65
N VAL A 46 -22.38 55.35 19.61
CA VAL A 46 -21.88 56.43 18.74
C VAL A 46 -23.02 57.04 17.92
N GLU A 47 -23.92 56.23 17.38
CA GLU A 47 -25.09 56.71 16.62
C GLU A 47 -26.04 57.55 17.49
N ARG A 48 -26.26 57.16 18.75
CA ARG A 48 -27.02 57.98 19.72
C ARG A 48 -26.31 59.31 20.03
N ALA A 49 -25.02 59.27 20.34
CA ALA A 49 -24.24 60.49 20.61
C ALA A 49 -24.24 61.46 19.41
N LEU A 50 -24.18 60.91 18.20
CA LEU A 50 -24.26 61.67 16.96
C LEU A 50 -25.65 62.32 16.79
N ALA A 51 -26.73 61.59 17.07
CA ALA A 51 -28.09 62.11 17.02
C ALA A 51 -28.31 63.23 18.06
N GLU A 52 -27.85 63.04 19.29
CA GLU A 52 -27.90 64.03 20.36
C GLU A 52 -27.11 65.29 20.00
N ALA A 53 -25.88 65.13 19.49
CA ALA A 53 -25.06 66.26 19.04
C ALA A 53 -25.68 67.05 17.88
N ARG A 54 -26.37 66.37 16.96
CA ARG A 54 -27.09 67.02 15.84
C ARG A 54 -28.26 67.88 16.32
N ALA A 55 -28.92 67.51 17.41
CA ALA A 55 -30.04 68.26 17.98
C ALA A 55 -29.63 69.54 18.72
N LEU A 56 -28.35 69.70 19.06
CA LEU A 56 -27.83 70.88 19.77
C LEU A 56 -27.59 72.08 18.85
N PRO A 57 -27.64 73.33 19.36
CA PRO A 57 -27.35 74.53 18.57
C PRO A 57 -25.87 74.60 18.14
N PRO A 58 -25.52 75.33 17.06
CA PRO A 58 -24.18 75.33 16.45
C PRO A 58 -23.02 75.65 17.41
N ARG A 59 -23.25 76.51 18.41
CA ARG A 59 -22.24 76.93 19.40
C ARG A 59 -22.24 76.09 20.68
N ALA A 60 -23.06 75.04 20.76
CA ALA A 60 -23.04 74.14 21.91
C ALA A 60 -21.72 73.37 22.01
N SER A 61 -21.29 73.10 23.25
CA SER A 61 -20.15 72.23 23.53
C SER A 61 -20.62 70.79 23.70
N VAL A 62 -19.99 69.85 23.00
CA VAL A 62 -20.26 68.40 23.10
C VAL A 62 -19.00 67.70 23.58
N ARG A 63 -19.11 66.79 24.55
CA ARG A 63 -17.96 66.00 25.02
C ARG A 63 -17.82 64.70 24.23
N VAL A 64 -16.64 64.49 23.66
CA VAL A 64 -16.23 63.23 23.01
C VAL A 64 -14.92 62.80 23.70
N ASP A 65 -14.92 61.60 24.31
CA ASP A 65 -13.78 61.05 25.09
C ASP A 65 -13.27 61.92 26.22
N GLY A 66 -14.19 62.53 26.95
CA GLY A 66 -13.85 63.41 28.07
C GLY A 66 -13.27 64.77 27.64
N ARG A 67 -13.12 65.03 26.34
CA ARG A 67 -12.73 66.36 25.81
C ARG A 67 -13.94 67.07 25.21
N ALA A 68 -14.08 68.35 25.51
CA ALA A 68 -15.14 69.19 24.97
C ALA A 68 -14.74 69.77 23.60
N TYR A 69 -15.64 69.66 22.62
CA TYR A 69 -15.49 70.23 21.30
C TYR A 69 -16.71 71.10 20.98
N VAL A 70 -16.53 72.10 20.11
CA VAL A 70 -17.67 72.77 19.48
C VAL A 70 -18.43 71.73 18.66
N ARG A 71 -19.77 71.81 18.66
CA ARG A 71 -20.68 70.86 18.00
C ARG A 71 -20.16 70.35 16.65
N ASP A 72 -19.82 71.23 15.71
CA ASP A 72 -19.46 70.81 14.36
C ASP A 72 -18.18 69.95 14.32
N LEU A 73 -17.20 70.26 15.19
CA LEU A 73 -15.99 69.43 15.36
C LEU A 73 -16.28 68.11 16.10
N ALA A 74 -17.21 68.14 17.06
CA ALA A 74 -17.66 66.92 17.73
C ALA A 74 -18.36 65.97 16.75
N LEU A 75 -19.20 66.50 15.85
CA LEU A 75 -19.87 65.73 14.81
C LEU A 75 -18.86 65.06 13.88
N ALA A 76 -17.87 65.79 13.38
CA ALA A 76 -16.82 65.23 12.53
C ALA A 76 -16.09 64.05 13.20
N ARG A 77 -15.75 64.17 14.49
CA ARG A 77 -15.09 63.09 15.25
C ARG A 77 -16.00 61.90 15.53
N LEU A 78 -17.28 62.14 15.78
CA LEU A 78 -18.26 61.08 15.97
C LEU A 78 -18.53 60.33 14.65
N ASP A 79 -18.57 61.04 13.52
CA ASP A 79 -18.68 60.44 12.18
C ASP A 79 -17.45 59.57 11.86
N GLU A 80 -16.23 60.04 12.17
CA GLU A 80 -15.00 59.25 12.01
C GLU A 80 -15.05 57.97 12.86
N ARG A 81 -15.45 58.07 14.13
CA ARG A 81 -15.64 56.91 15.02
C ARG A 81 -16.70 55.95 14.55
N LEU A 82 -17.78 56.46 13.98
CA LEU A 82 -18.83 55.64 13.41
C LEU A 82 -18.29 54.87 12.20
N ALA A 83 -17.49 55.51 11.34
CA ALA A 83 -16.84 54.86 10.22
C ALA A 83 -15.86 53.76 10.68
N ASP A 84 -15.05 54.02 11.70
CA ASP A 84 -14.14 53.03 12.31
C ASP A 84 -14.89 51.86 12.95
N THR A 85 -15.99 52.13 13.65
CA THR A 85 -16.79 51.07 14.27
C THR A 85 -17.46 50.19 13.20
N ARG A 86 -17.96 50.80 12.12
CA ARG A 86 -18.55 50.08 10.98
C ARG A 86 -17.52 49.26 10.22
N SER A 87 -16.29 49.76 10.07
CA SER A 87 -15.20 49.00 9.44
C SER A 87 -14.81 47.78 10.31
N ALA A 88 -14.67 47.97 11.64
CA ALA A 88 -14.42 46.89 12.59
C ALA A 88 -15.55 45.85 12.59
N GLN A 89 -16.80 46.27 12.46
CA GLN A 89 -17.94 45.36 12.38
C GLN A 89 -17.96 44.53 11.09
N ARG A 90 -17.60 45.12 9.93
CA ARG A 90 -17.43 44.37 8.67
C ARG A 90 -16.37 43.29 8.81
N LEU A 91 -15.23 43.63 9.41
CA LEU A 91 -14.16 42.68 9.68
C LEU A 91 -14.60 41.57 10.64
N SER A 92 -15.35 41.91 11.69
CA SER A 92 -15.87 40.93 12.65
C SER A 92 -16.86 39.96 12.00
N ARG A 93 -17.71 40.42 11.09
CA ARG A 93 -18.60 39.54 10.31
C ARG A 93 -17.82 38.60 9.40
N PHE A 94 -16.79 39.09 8.74
CA PHE A 94 -15.92 38.23 7.93
C PHE A 94 -15.20 37.16 8.78
N ALA A 95 -14.70 37.54 9.96
CA ALA A 95 -14.11 36.59 10.91
C ALA A 95 -15.13 35.53 11.37
N ALA A 96 -16.39 35.91 11.63
CA ALA A 96 -17.44 34.95 11.98
C ALA A 96 -17.65 33.91 10.86
N VAL A 97 -17.76 34.35 9.60
CA VAL A 97 -17.90 33.46 8.44
C VAL A 97 -16.71 32.51 8.32
N LEU A 98 -15.49 32.99 8.56
CA LEU A 98 -14.29 32.14 8.57
C LEU A 98 -14.35 31.07 9.66
N ALA A 99 -14.78 31.42 10.87
CA ALA A 99 -14.89 30.49 11.98
C ALA A 99 -15.95 29.40 11.70
N ASP A 100 -17.13 29.79 11.22
CA ASP A 100 -18.21 28.86 10.86
C ASP A 100 -17.81 27.93 9.72
N SER A 101 -17.17 28.49 8.68
CA SER A 101 -16.67 27.72 7.54
C SER A 101 -15.59 26.74 7.98
N GLY A 102 -14.64 27.18 8.81
CA GLY A 102 -13.59 26.34 9.36
C GLY A 102 -14.15 25.19 10.20
N ALA A 103 -15.13 25.47 11.06
CA ALA A 103 -15.82 24.46 11.86
C ALA A 103 -16.54 23.42 11.00
N CYS A 104 -17.30 23.88 10.00
CA CYS A 104 -18.04 23.02 9.08
C CYS A 104 -17.12 22.12 8.25
N LEU A 105 -16.03 22.68 7.70
CA LEU A 105 -15.03 21.93 6.95
C LEU A 105 -14.35 20.87 7.81
N ALA A 106 -13.94 21.21 9.04
CA ALA A 106 -13.33 20.26 9.96
C ALA A 106 -14.31 19.13 10.37
N ALA A 107 -15.58 19.46 10.60
CA ALA A 107 -16.62 18.47 10.87
C ALA A 107 -16.85 17.54 9.66
N LEU A 108 -16.86 18.09 8.44
CA LEU A 108 -16.98 17.32 7.21
C LEU A 108 -15.80 16.36 7.03
N VAL A 109 -14.57 16.79 7.36
CA VAL A 109 -13.39 15.90 7.37
C VAL A 109 -13.56 14.76 8.37
N ALA A 110 -14.04 15.03 9.58
CA ALA A 110 -14.28 14.01 10.59
C ALA A 110 -15.32 12.96 10.12
N VAL A 111 -16.42 13.44 9.53
CA VAL A 111 -17.47 12.57 8.96
C VAL A 111 -16.94 11.77 7.79
N LEU A 112 -16.22 12.39 6.86
CA LEU A 112 -15.61 11.72 5.71
C LEU A 112 -14.61 10.64 6.16
N GLY A 113 -13.82 10.93 7.20
CA GLY A 113 -12.93 9.95 7.84
C GLY A 113 -13.70 8.76 8.39
N ALA A 114 -14.73 8.99 9.21
CA ALA A 114 -15.55 7.93 9.80
C ALA A 114 -16.27 7.08 8.73
N VAL A 115 -16.87 7.72 7.73
CA VAL A 115 -17.56 7.04 6.61
C VAL A 115 -16.58 6.23 5.78
N SER A 116 -15.37 6.74 5.51
CA SER A 116 -14.34 6.00 4.78
C SER A 116 -13.91 4.74 5.53
N LEU A 117 -13.70 4.84 6.85
CA LEU A 117 -13.31 3.71 7.69
C LEU A 117 -14.41 2.64 7.78
N ALA A 118 -15.66 3.07 7.97
CA ALA A 118 -16.82 2.18 8.00
C ALA A 118 -17.07 1.54 6.63
N GLY A 119 -16.95 2.30 5.56
CA GLY A 119 -17.12 1.86 4.18
C GLY A 119 -16.08 0.80 3.80
N ILE A 120 -14.79 1.04 4.09
CA ILE A 120 -13.72 0.06 3.87
C ILE A 120 -13.98 -1.22 4.67
N ALA A 121 -14.35 -1.10 5.94
CA ALA A 121 -14.63 -2.27 6.78
C ALA A 121 -15.83 -3.10 6.26
N GLY A 122 -16.91 -2.42 5.86
CA GLY A 122 -18.10 -3.06 5.30
C GLY A 122 -17.81 -3.73 3.95
N ALA A 123 -17.08 -3.04 3.07
CA ALA A 123 -16.66 -3.55 1.77
C ALA A 123 -15.74 -4.78 1.91
N ALA A 124 -14.75 -4.73 2.80
CA ALA A 124 -13.86 -5.86 3.07
C ALA A 124 -14.62 -7.07 3.65
N ARG A 125 -15.61 -6.85 4.53
CA ARG A 125 -16.47 -7.92 5.03
C ARG A 125 -17.33 -8.54 3.93
N SER A 126 -17.84 -7.72 3.00
CA SER A 126 -18.54 -8.21 1.80
C SER A 126 -17.61 -9.01 0.88
N ALA A 127 -16.36 -8.57 0.74
CA ALA A 127 -15.33 -9.25 -0.05
C ALA A 127 -15.02 -10.68 0.43
N LEU A 128 -15.21 -10.98 1.73
CA LEU A 128 -15.10 -12.35 2.25
C LEU A 128 -16.22 -13.28 1.77
N ARG A 129 -17.38 -12.74 1.36
CA ARG A 129 -18.55 -13.57 0.96
C ARG A 129 -18.43 -14.12 -0.45
N SER A 130 -17.84 -13.35 -1.37
CA SER A 130 -17.62 -13.84 -2.74
C SER A 130 -16.41 -13.17 -3.41
N ARG A 131 -15.74 -13.93 -4.30
CA ARG A 131 -14.67 -13.40 -5.16
C ARG A 131 -15.14 -12.23 -6.04
N ARG A 132 -16.38 -12.27 -6.53
CA ARG A 132 -16.96 -11.17 -7.31
C ARG A 132 -17.05 -9.89 -6.49
N CYS A 133 -17.49 -9.98 -5.24
CA CYS A 133 -17.53 -8.85 -4.32
C CYS A 133 -16.12 -8.34 -4.01
N LEU A 134 -15.13 -9.22 -3.81
CA LEU A 134 -13.74 -8.80 -3.62
C LEU A 134 -13.24 -7.96 -4.81
N LEU A 135 -13.41 -8.47 -6.03
CA LEU A 135 -12.96 -7.76 -7.24
C LEU A 135 -13.67 -6.41 -7.42
N LEU A 136 -15.00 -6.38 -7.23
CA LEU A 136 -15.80 -5.16 -7.38
C LEU A 136 -15.43 -4.10 -6.33
N TRP A 137 -15.41 -4.48 -5.06
CA TRP A 137 -15.17 -3.54 -3.96
C TRP A 137 -13.71 -3.08 -3.91
N PHE A 138 -12.76 -3.95 -4.26
CA PHE A 138 -11.38 -3.54 -4.36
C PHE A 138 -11.18 -2.57 -5.51
N GLU A 139 -11.78 -2.82 -6.68
CA GLU A 139 -11.68 -1.92 -7.82
C GLU A 139 -12.35 -0.56 -7.53
N LEU A 140 -13.50 -0.55 -6.86
CA LEU A 140 -14.15 0.68 -6.43
C LEU A 140 -13.29 1.44 -5.41
N GLY A 141 -12.78 0.73 -4.39
CA GLY A 141 -11.90 1.30 -3.38
C GLY A 141 -10.62 1.87 -3.97
N ARG A 142 -9.99 1.17 -4.92
CA ARG A 142 -8.80 1.60 -5.65
C ARG A 142 -9.03 2.92 -6.41
N ARG A 143 -10.23 3.12 -6.95
CA ARG A 143 -10.61 4.37 -7.65
C ARG A 143 -10.97 5.50 -6.70
N LEU A 144 -11.66 5.19 -5.60
CA LEU A 144 -12.13 6.20 -4.64
C LEU A 144 -11.03 6.64 -3.68
N LEU A 145 -10.07 5.77 -3.33
CA LEU A 145 -9.06 6.04 -2.32
C LEU A 145 -8.27 7.34 -2.61
N PRO A 146 -7.72 7.58 -3.82
CA PRO A 146 -7.06 8.86 -4.10
C PRO A 146 -7.97 10.07 -3.94
N CYS A 147 -9.24 9.98 -4.36
CA CYS A 147 -10.20 11.07 -4.22
C CYS A 147 -10.56 11.34 -2.76
N LEU A 148 -10.73 10.29 -1.95
CA LEU A 148 -11.01 10.40 -0.52
C LEU A 148 -9.81 11.02 0.22
N LEU A 149 -8.60 10.61 -0.13
CA LEU A 149 -7.37 11.19 0.41
C LEU A 149 -7.22 12.66 0.05
N LEU A 150 -7.48 13.00 -1.21
CA LEU A 150 -7.44 14.39 -1.70
C LEU A 150 -8.46 15.26 -0.97
N ALA A 151 -9.70 14.76 -0.82
CA ALA A 151 -10.76 15.46 -0.12
C ALA A 151 -10.42 15.66 1.36
N GLN A 152 -9.94 14.62 2.06
CA GLN A 152 -9.56 14.75 3.48
C GLN A 152 -8.45 15.77 3.69
N ILE A 153 -7.37 15.69 2.91
CA ILE A 153 -6.23 16.60 3.04
C ILE A 153 -6.61 18.02 2.64
N GLY A 154 -7.29 18.19 1.51
CA GLY A 154 -7.69 19.50 1.00
C GLY A 154 -8.67 20.22 1.94
N LEU A 155 -9.70 19.51 2.42
CA LEU A 155 -10.66 20.08 3.36
C LEU A 155 -10.02 20.37 4.72
N LEU A 156 -9.11 19.52 5.21
CA LEU A 156 -8.38 19.77 6.46
C LEU A 156 -7.46 21.00 6.35
N ALA A 157 -6.75 21.14 5.23
CA ALA A 157 -5.90 22.30 4.98
C ALA A 157 -6.73 23.59 4.90
N LEU A 158 -7.89 23.56 4.25
CA LEU A 158 -8.80 24.69 4.19
C LEU A 158 -9.38 25.04 5.57
N ALA A 159 -9.75 24.04 6.37
CA ALA A 159 -10.21 24.25 7.74
C ALA A 159 -9.14 24.91 8.62
N LEU A 160 -7.89 24.43 8.53
CA LEU A 160 -6.75 25.04 9.22
C LEU A 160 -6.46 26.46 8.73
N ALA A 161 -6.59 26.73 7.43
CA ALA A 161 -6.42 28.07 6.88
C ALA A 161 -7.50 29.04 7.40
N CYS A 162 -8.77 28.61 7.44
CA CYS A 162 -9.86 29.38 8.06
C CYS A 162 -9.57 29.67 9.53
N ALA A 163 -9.21 28.65 10.32
CA ALA A 163 -8.92 28.78 11.74
C ALA A 163 -7.70 29.68 12.01
N GLY A 164 -6.63 29.55 11.22
CA GLY A 164 -5.45 30.41 11.33
C GLY A 164 -5.75 31.86 10.98
N THR A 165 -6.45 32.09 9.87
CA THR A 165 -6.86 33.43 9.43
C THR A 165 -7.72 34.12 10.49
N PHE A 166 -8.62 33.38 11.15
CA PHE A 166 -9.42 33.91 12.25
C PHE A 166 -8.57 34.47 13.40
N GLU A 167 -7.59 33.70 13.90
CA GLU A 167 -6.73 34.15 15.00
C GLU A 167 -5.89 35.36 14.61
N ILE A 168 -5.37 35.36 13.38
CA ILE A 168 -4.62 36.49 12.81
C ILE A 168 -5.48 37.77 12.82
N LEU A 169 -6.72 37.68 12.34
CA LEU A 169 -7.66 38.81 12.39
C LEU A 169 -8.00 39.20 13.83
N GLY A 170 -7.98 38.25 14.78
CA GLY A 170 -8.06 38.53 16.21
C GLY A 170 -6.90 39.38 16.71
N LEU A 171 -5.66 38.96 16.44
CA LEU A 171 -4.44 39.64 16.87
C LEU A 171 -4.29 41.03 16.24
N TRP A 172 -4.69 41.18 14.97
CA TRP A 172 -4.72 42.48 14.29
C TRP A 172 -5.70 43.47 14.95
N ARG A 173 -6.83 42.97 15.48
CA ARG A 173 -7.86 43.78 16.16
C ARG A 173 -7.45 44.26 17.55
N VAL A 174 -6.72 43.45 18.33
CA VAL A 174 -6.28 43.83 19.70
C VAL A 174 -5.13 44.85 19.66
N GLY A 175 -4.61 45.18 18.46
CA GLY A 175 -3.48 46.10 18.32
C GLY A 175 -2.16 45.51 18.86
N GLN A 176 -2.15 44.24 19.26
CA GLN A 176 -0.94 43.53 19.65
C GLN A 176 0.02 43.34 18.47
N VAL A 177 -0.52 43.30 17.26
CA VAL A 177 0.27 43.31 16.03
C VAL A 177 0.26 44.75 15.51
N PRO A 178 1.38 45.50 15.58
CA PRO A 178 1.44 46.86 15.09
C PRO A 178 1.08 46.88 13.59
N VAL A 179 -0.02 47.58 13.28
CA VAL A 179 -0.49 47.81 11.89
C VAL A 179 0.52 48.62 11.08
N SER A 180 1.39 49.39 11.76
CA SER A 180 2.27 50.37 11.13
C SER A 180 3.36 49.78 10.22
N GLU A 181 3.64 48.48 10.30
CA GLU A 181 4.60 47.84 9.42
C GLU A 181 3.91 46.79 8.56
N GLY A 182 3.76 47.07 7.25
CA GLY A 182 3.29 46.09 6.26
C GLY A 182 4.05 44.75 6.27
N ARG A 183 5.17 44.67 7.00
CA ARG A 183 5.93 43.45 7.29
C ARG A 183 5.13 42.38 8.04
N THR A 184 4.29 42.74 9.02
CA THR A 184 3.53 41.74 9.80
C THR A 184 2.39 41.13 8.99
N GLN A 185 1.71 41.95 8.19
CA GLN A 185 0.69 41.49 7.25
C GLN A 185 1.30 40.58 6.18
N LEU A 186 2.48 40.96 5.66
CA LEU A 186 3.21 40.18 4.68
C LEU A 186 3.68 38.84 5.25
N SER A 187 4.28 38.81 6.45
CA SER A 187 4.77 37.56 7.05
C SER A 187 3.63 36.57 7.33
N VAL A 188 2.49 37.06 7.81
CA VAL A 188 1.30 36.24 8.02
C VAL A 188 0.73 35.70 6.70
N ALA A 189 0.58 36.56 5.69
CA ALA A 189 0.12 36.14 4.37
C ALA A 189 1.06 35.09 3.76
N LEU A 190 2.37 35.24 3.95
CA LEU A 190 3.38 34.27 3.51
C LEU A 190 3.29 32.94 4.26
N ILE A 191 2.99 32.94 5.56
CA ILE A 191 2.79 31.70 6.34
C ILE A 191 1.55 30.95 5.83
N LEU A 192 0.41 31.64 5.66
CA LEU A 192 -0.82 31.06 5.11
C LEU A 192 -0.61 30.56 3.68
N LEU A 193 0.05 31.35 2.83
CA LEU A 193 0.40 30.97 1.47
C LEU A 193 1.32 29.75 1.46
N GLY A 194 2.30 29.68 2.37
CA GLY A 194 3.21 28.54 2.52
C GLY A 194 2.47 27.26 2.91
N LEU A 195 1.53 27.33 3.86
CA LEU A 195 0.69 26.19 4.25
C LEU A 195 -0.20 25.72 3.09
N LEU A 196 -0.86 26.65 2.38
CA LEU A 196 -1.70 26.34 1.23
C LEU A 196 -0.89 25.81 0.04
N ALA A 197 0.29 26.38 -0.24
CA ALA A 197 1.20 25.92 -1.29
C ALA A 197 1.73 24.52 -0.99
N SER A 198 2.09 24.24 0.27
CA SER A 198 2.51 22.90 0.68
C SER A 198 1.37 21.90 0.57
N ALA A 199 0.15 22.28 0.97
CA ALA A 199 -1.04 21.46 0.75
C ALA A 199 -1.25 21.19 -0.75
N TRP A 200 -1.17 22.22 -1.59
CA TRP A 200 -1.31 22.10 -3.04
C TRP A 200 -0.26 21.17 -3.67
N GLN A 201 1.02 21.32 -3.32
CA GLN A 201 2.08 20.43 -3.78
C GLN A 201 1.82 18.98 -3.37
N MET A 202 1.31 18.75 -2.17
CA MET A 202 0.93 17.42 -1.70
C MET A 202 -0.30 16.87 -2.45
N LEU A 203 -1.33 17.69 -2.67
CA LEU A 203 -2.47 17.33 -3.52
C LEU A 203 -2.00 16.95 -4.93
N ALA A 204 -1.01 17.66 -5.49
CA ALA A 204 -0.40 17.35 -6.78
C ALA A 204 0.41 16.03 -6.76
N LYS A 205 1.12 15.72 -5.67
CA LYS A 205 1.81 14.42 -5.48
C LYS A 205 0.79 13.27 -5.37
N ILE A 206 -0.25 13.43 -4.55
CA ILE A 206 -1.25 12.39 -4.28
C ILE A 206 -2.18 12.14 -5.47
N SER A 207 -2.58 13.19 -6.20
CA SER A 207 -3.37 13.03 -7.43
C SER A 207 -2.63 12.23 -8.52
N ARG A 208 -1.29 12.18 -8.45
CA ARG A 208 -0.45 11.35 -9.33
C ARG A 208 -0.21 9.94 -8.80
N LEU A 209 -0.53 9.66 -7.52
CA LEU A 209 -0.54 8.30 -6.96
C LEU A 209 -1.67 7.50 -7.59
N ARG A 210 -1.40 6.99 -8.79
CA ARG A 210 -2.17 5.90 -9.36
C ARG A 210 -1.58 4.62 -8.81
N LEU A 211 -2.40 3.77 -8.21
CA LEU A 211 -1.99 2.41 -7.85
C LEU A 211 -1.64 1.68 -9.15
N ARG A 212 -0.34 1.63 -9.47
CA ARG A 212 0.19 0.97 -10.67
C ARG A 212 0.32 -0.54 -10.41
N PRO A 213 0.27 -1.38 -11.45
CA PRO A 213 0.70 -2.78 -11.33
C PRO A 213 2.09 -2.87 -10.70
N ALA A 214 2.39 -4.01 -10.08
CA ALA A 214 3.71 -4.27 -9.53
C ALA A 214 4.81 -3.97 -10.56
N PRO A 215 5.99 -3.47 -10.12
CA PRO A 215 7.15 -3.37 -10.99
C PRO A 215 7.48 -4.75 -11.58
N ALA A 216 8.32 -4.75 -12.64
CA ALA A 216 8.79 -6.01 -13.19
C ALA A 216 9.48 -6.83 -12.10
N LEU A 217 9.15 -8.12 -12.04
CA LEU A 217 9.81 -9.06 -11.15
C LEU A 217 11.20 -9.35 -11.72
N ASP A 218 12.25 -8.98 -10.99
CA ASP A 218 13.60 -9.39 -11.34
C ASP A 218 13.76 -10.87 -11.00
N VAL A 219 14.08 -11.67 -12.02
CA VAL A 219 14.24 -13.12 -11.89
C VAL A 219 15.63 -13.51 -12.38
N ILE A 220 16.44 -14.10 -11.50
CA ILE A 220 17.68 -14.75 -11.91
C ILE A 220 17.31 -16.11 -12.50
N GLY A 221 17.48 -16.24 -13.82
CA GLY A 221 17.05 -17.42 -14.54
C GLY A 221 17.20 -17.31 -16.04
N ARG A 222 16.92 -18.41 -16.74
CA ARG A 222 16.98 -18.51 -18.19
C ARG A 222 15.62 -18.89 -18.75
N ARG A 223 15.26 -18.25 -19.87
CA ARG A 223 14.11 -18.67 -20.68
C ARG A 223 14.53 -19.89 -21.50
N LEU A 224 13.71 -20.93 -21.48
CA LEU A 224 13.91 -22.13 -22.29
C LEU A 224 12.93 -22.16 -23.45
N GLY A 225 13.47 -22.31 -24.65
CA GLY A 225 12.71 -22.58 -25.87
C GLY A 225 12.27 -24.04 -25.95
N GLU A 226 11.55 -24.38 -27.02
CA GLU A 226 11.13 -25.75 -27.29
C GLU A 226 12.32 -26.65 -27.65
N GLU A 227 13.34 -26.05 -28.28
CA GLU A 227 14.63 -26.67 -28.59
C GLU A 227 15.42 -27.08 -27.34
N ASP A 228 15.29 -26.34 -26.24
CA ASP A 228 16.05 -26.58 -25.02
C ASP A 228 15.43 -27.71 -24.16
N ALA A 229 14.10 -27.84 -24.21
CA ALA A 229 13.34 -28.71 -23.31
C ALA A 229 12.07 -29.30 -23.98
N PRO A 230 12.19 -30.07 -25.08
CA PRO A 230 11.04 -30.50 -25.89
C PRO A 230 10.05 -31.40 -25.13
N GLU A 231 10.54 -32.32 -24.30
CA GLU A 231 9.69 -33.20 -23.48
C GLU A 231 8.92 -32.40 -22.43
N LEU A 232 9.56 -31.40 -21.82
CA LEU A 232 8.95 -30.55 -20.80
C LEU A 232 7.87 -29.64 -21.41
N TRP A 233 8.12 -29.06 -22.59
CA TRP A 233 7.12 -28.29 -23.33
C TRP A 233 5.93 -29.15 -23.77
N THR A 234 6.18 -30.40 -24.16
CA THR A 234 5.11 -31.36 -24.48
C THR A 234 4.25 -31.65 -23.26
N LEU A 235 4.86 -31.98 -22.13
CA LEU A 235 4.15 -32.18 -20.86
C LEU A 235 3.34 -30.94 -20.45
N LEU A 236 3.93 -29.75 -20.58
CA LEU A 236 3.25 -28.48 -20.27
C LEU A 236 1.99 -28.28 -21.12
N ARG A 237 2.08 -28.51 -22.44
CA ARG A 237 0.94 -28.38 -23.35
C ARG A 237 -0.13 -29.42 -23.09
N GLU A 238 0.24 -30.66 -22.82
CA GLU A 238 -0.71 -31.73 -22.46
C GLU A 238 -1.49 -31.38 -21.19
N LEU A 239 -0.79 -30.95 -20.13
CA LEU A 239 -1.42 -30.56 -18.86
C LEU A 239 -2.27 -29.30 -19.02
N ALA A 240 -1.79 -28.31 -19.78
CA ALA A 240 -2.54 -27.08 -20.06
C ALA A 240 -3.84 -27.38 -20.83
N ALA A 241 -3.78 -28.25 -21.84
CA ALA A 241 -4.95 -28.71 -22.59
C ALA A 241 -5.95 -29.45 -21.69
N ARG A 242 -5.50 -30.35 -20.82
CA ARG A 242 -6.35 -31.07 -19.85
C ARG A 242 -6.98 -30.14 -18.80
N LEU A 243 -6.36 -29.01 -18.51
CA LEU A 243 -6.87 -27.98 -17.58
C LEU A 243 -7.73 -26.90 -18.26
N ASP A 244 -7.93 -26.98 -19.57
CA ASP A 244 -8.61 -25.96 -20.38
C ASP A 244 -8.02 -24.56 -20.13
N THR A 245 -6.68 -24.47 -20.24
CA THR A 245 -5.97 -23.20 -20.15
C THR A 245 -4.87 -23.11 -21.20
N PRO A 246 -4.60 -21.91 -21.76
CA PRO A 246 -3.43 -21.72 -22.59
C PRO A 246 -2.15 -22.03 -21.81
N ALA A 247 -1.24 -22.75 -22.47
CA ALA A 247 0.11 -22.97 -21.97
C ALA A 247 0.83 -21.63 -21.68
N PRO A 248 1.76 -21.59 -20.71
CA PRO A 248 2.57 -20.40 -20.46
C PRO A 248 3.34 -20.02 -21.73
N GLN A 249 3.49 -18.72 -21.95
CA GLN A 249 4.25 -18.19 -23.08
C GLN A 249 5.75 -18.34 -22.84
N HIS A 250 6.16 -18.31 -21.57
CA HIS A 250 7.56 -18.38 -21.18
C HIS A 250 7.76 -19.50 -20.15
N LEU A 251 8.72 -20.38 -20.41
CA LEU A 251 9.24 -21.32 -19.43
C LEU A 251 10.58 -20.80 -18.92
N LEU A 252 10.65 -20.56 -17.62
CA LEU A 252 11.82 -20.03 -16.94
C LEU A 252 12.39 -21.09 -16.01
N VAL A 253 13.71 -21.17 -15.95
CA VAL A 253 14.43 -22.02 -15.00
C VAL A 253 15.44 -21.20 -14.23
N GLY A 254 15.63 -21.52 -12.96
CA GLY A 254 16.66 -20.89 -12.15
C GLY A 254 17.00 -21.69 -10.90
N LEU A 255 17.71 -21.04 -9.98
CA LEU A 255 18.19 -21.65 -8.74
C LEU A 255 17.36 -21.25 -7.51
N CYS A 256 16.54 -20.20 -7.63
CA CYS A 256 15.79 -19.64 -6.52
C CYS A 256 14.69 -20.60 -6.03
N ASP A 257 14.13 -20.26 -4.88
CA ASP A 257 13.18 -21.08 -4.15
C ASP A 257 11.86 -21.30 -4.92
N GLY A 258 11.45 -22.56 -4.98
CA GLY A 258 10.08 -22.95 -5.32
C GLY A 258 9.76 -23.06 -6.82
N PHE A 259 8.52 -23.46 -7.07
CA PHE A 259 7.87 -23.42 -8.37
C PHE A 259 6.80 -22.34 -8.29
N TYR A 260 6.66 -21.53 -9.33
CA TYR A 260 5.58 -20.54 -9.36
C TYR A 260 5.22 -20.16 -10.78
N VAL A 261 4.01 -19.66 -10.93
CA VAL A 261 3.54 -19.07 -12.17
C VAL A 261 3.14 -17.61 -11.97
N THR A 262 3.51 -16.75 -12.91
CA THR A 262 3.23 -15.31 -12.81
C THR A 262 2.78 -14.74 -14.13
N ALA A 263 1.98 -13.68 -14.04
CA ALA A 263 1.63 -12.84 -15.17
C ALA A 263 2.15 -11.40 -15.01
N ASN A 264 2.94 -11.16 -13.96
CA ASN A 264 3.69 -9.93 -13.83
C ASN A 264 4.73 -9.85 -14.94
N ARG A 265 5.12 -8.63 -15.32
CA ARG A 265 6.29 -8.43 -16.17
C ARG A 265 7.50 -9.04 -15.47
N VAL A 266 8.32 -9.76 -16.20
CA VAL A 266 9.56 -10.35 -15.67
C VAL A 266 10.74 -9.69 -16.36
N CYS A 267 11.74 -9.29 -15.59
CA CYS A 267 13.04 -8.88 -16.10
C CYS A 267 14.03 -9.99 -15.75
N LEU A 268 14.51 -10.71 -16.77
CA LEU A 268 15.49 -11.77 -16.56
C LEU A 268 16.87 -11.18 -16.30
N GLN A 269 17.52 -11.67 -15.26
CA GLN A 269 18.88 -11.31 -14.89
C GLN A 269 19.81 -12.51 -15.15
N PRO A 270 21.00 -12.31 -15.73
CA PRO A 270 21.64 -11.02 -16.05
C PRO A 270 21.32 -10.49 -17.48
N SER A 271 20.53 -11.20 -18.29
CA SER A 271 20.33 -10.84 -19.71
C SER A 271 19.62 -9.49 -19.94
N GLY A 272 18.86 -9.00 -18.96
CA GLY A 272 18.00 -7.83 -19.09
C GLY A 272 16.78 -8.06 -20.00
N GLU A 273 16.48 -9.32 -20.37
CA GLU A 273 15.34 -9.65 -21.22
C GLU A 273 14.03 -9.36 -20.49
N HIS A 274 13.16 -8.56 -21.10
CA HIS A 274 11.86 -8.21 -20.55
C HIS A 274 10.78 -9.11 -21.16
N LEU A 275 10.08 -9.85 -20.29
CA LEU A 275 9.03 -10.78 -20.68
C LEU A 275 7.67 -10.27 -20.21
N GLU A 276 6.70 -10.29 -21.12
CA GLU A 276 5.31 -10.00 -20.81
C GLU A 276 4.44 -11.24 -20.98
N GLY A 277 3.45 -11.38 -20.10
CA GLY A 277 2.47 -12.46 -20.13
C GLY A 277 2.79 -13.62 -19.20
N ARG A 278 2.29 -14.82 -19.50
CA ARG A 278 2.30 -15.96 -18.56
C ARG A 278 3.66 -16.65 -18.55
N SER A 279 4.32 -16.62 -17.40
CA SER A 279 5.62 -17.25 -17.18
C SER A 279 5.50 -18.32 -16.11
N LEU A 280 5.99 -19.53 -16.40
CA LEU A 280 6.18 -20.60 -15.42
C LEU A 280 7.66 -20.64 -15.03
N TYR A 281 7.95 -20.54 -13.74
CA TYR A 281 9.30 -20.67 -13.19
C TYR A 281 9.48 -22.02 -12.52
N LEU A 282 10.56 -22.72 -12.88
CA LEU A 282 10.95 -23.98 -12.28
C LEU A 282 12.35 -23.89 -11.64
N SER A 283 12.42 -24.16 -10.34
CA SER A 283 13.69 -24.31 -9.61
C SER A 283 14.38 -25.62 -10.02
N LEU A 284 15.55 -25.53 -10.66
CA LEU A 284 16.32 -26.71 -11.07
C LEU A 284 16.75 -27.60 -9.89
N PRO A 285 17.22 -27.06 -8.75
CA PRO A 285 17.54 -27.90 -7.59
C PRO A 285 16.33 -28.70 -7.10
N LEU A 286 15.14 -28.10 -7.05
CA LEU A 286 13.92 -28.82 -6.66
C LEU A 286 13.49 -29.83 -7.72
N LEU A 287 13.59 -29.47 -9.00
CA LEU A 287 13.20 -30.35 -10.10
C LEU A 287 13.96 -31.68 -10.09
N GLY A 288 15.26 -31.66 -9.73
CA GLY A 288 16.05 -32.88 -9.59
C GLY A 288 15.60 -33.80 -8.45
N LEU A 289 14.80 -33.32 -7.49
CA LEU A 289 14.31 -34.10 -6.36
C LEU A 289 12.99 -34.81 -6.66
N LEU A 290 12.27 -34.37 -7.68
CA LEU A 290 10.93 -34.85 -8.01
C LEU A 290 10.97 -35.93 -9.08
N ASP A 291 10.08 -36.92 -8.95
CA ASP A 291 9.83 -37.85 -10.05
C ASP A 291 8.87 -37.24 -11.09
N ARG A 292 8.62 -37.98 -12.19
CA ARG A 292 7.76 -37.50 -13.27
C ARG A 292 6.31 -37.24 -12.81
N ALA A 293 5.78 -38.04 -11.89
CA ALA A 293 4.40 -37.88 -11.43
C ALA A 293 4.30 -36.64 -10.52
N GLU A 294 5.25 -36.46 -9.61
CA GLU A 294 5.35 -35.28 -8.75
C GLU A 294 5.57 -33.99 -9.56
N LEU A 295 6.46 -34.01 -10.55
CA LEU A 295 6.65 -32.89 -11.46
C LEU A 295 5.36 -32.56 -12.22
N SER A 296 4.68 -33.59 -12.74
CA SER A 296 3.39 -33.41 -13.41
C SER A 296 2.36 -32.79 -12.47
N ALA A 297 2.36 -33.16 -11.17
CA ALA A 297 1.48 -32.60 -10.17
C ALA A 297 1.79 -31.11 -9.89
N VAL A 298 3.07 -30.77 -9.72
CA VAL A 298 3.51 -29.36 -9.56
C VAL A 298 3.10 -28.53 -10.76
N ILE A 299 3.43 -28.96 -11.98
CA ILE A 299 3.08 -28.23 -13.20
C ILE A 299 1.55 -28.08 -13.32
N ALA A 300 0.79 -29.14 -13.05
CA ALA A 300 -0.67 -29.08 -13.08
C ALA A 300 -1.23 -28.13 -12.02
N HIS A 301 -0.63 -28.06 -10.83
CA HIS A 301 -0.98 -27.11 -9.78
C HIS A 301 -0.76 -25.67 -10.26
N GLU A 302 0.44 -25.37 -10.78
CA GLU A 302 0.78 -24.03 -11.29
C GLU A 302 -0.17 -23.62 -12.43
N LEU A 303 -0.40 -24.49 -13.41
CA LEU A 303 -1.32 -24.23 -14.53
C LEU A 303 -2.77 -24.03 -14.05
N ALA A 304 -3.19 -24.71 -12.99
CA ALA A 304 -4.54 -24.57 -12.45
C ALA A 304 -4.82 -23.15 -11.93
N HIS A 305 -3.80 -22.40 -11.47
CA HIS A 305 -3.96 -20.98 -11.10
C HIS A 305 -4.35 -20.06 -12.26
N PHE A 306 -4.08 -20.47 -13.50
CA PHE A 306 -4.43 -19.73 -14.71
C PHE A 306 -5.65 -20.25 -15.45
N ALA A 307 -6.37 -21.22 -14.89
CA ALA A 307 -7.50 -21.86 -15.53
C ALA A 307 -8.85 -21.36 -14.99
N GLY A 308 -9.86 -21.28 -15.86
CA GLY A 308 -11.23 -20.90 -15.51
C GLY A 308 -11.34 -19.55 -14.78
N ARG A 309 -12.10 -19.51 -13.68
CA ARG A 309 -12.35 -18.28 -12.90
C ARG A 309 -11.11 -17.77 -12.16
N ASP A 310 -10.11 -18.61 -11.94
CA ASP A 310 -8.87 -18.23 -11.27
C ASP A 310 -7.96 -17.42 -12.20
N ALA A 311 -8.08 -17.60 -13.52
CA ALA A 311 -7.35 -16.82 -14.51
C ALA A 311 -7.55 -15.30 -14.35
N HIS A 312 -8.79 -14.83 -14.21
CA HIS A 312 -9.06 -13.39 -14.05
C HIS A 312 -8.47 -12.84 -12.77
N TYR A 313 -8.56 -13.60 -11.68
CA TYR A 313 -7.98 -13.22 -10.39
C TYR A 313 -6.46 -13.12 -10.47
N SER A 314 -5.80 -14.14 -11.02
CA SER A 314 -4.33 -14.21 -11.17
C SER A 314 -3.79 -13.16 -12.16
N LEU A 315 -4.46 -12.97 -13.30
CA LEU A 315 -3.98 -12.11 -14.39
C LEU A 315 -4.24 -10.62 -14.16
N ARG A 316 -5.33 -10.25 -13.46
CA ARG A 316 -5.76 -8.86 -13.35
C ARG A 316 -5.72 -8.31 -11.93
N PHE A 317 -6.11 -9.10 -10.95
CA PHE A 317 -6.28 -8.61 -9.59
C PHE A 317 -4.98 -8.67 -8.78
N LEU A 318 -4.33 -9.84 -8.72
CA LEU A 318 -3.12 -10.03 -7.91
C LEU A 318 -1.98 -9.05 -8.26
N PRO A 319 -1.64 -8.80 -9.55
CA PRO A 319 -0.59 -7.84 -9.90
C PRO A 319 -0.86 -6.42 -9.40
N ILE A 320 -2.12 -6.00 -9.42
CA ILE A 320 -2.54 -4.68 -8.95
C ILE A 320 -2.51 -4.62 -7.43
N TYR A 321 -2.98 -5.67 -6.75
CA TYR A 321 -2.96 -5.75 -5.29
C TYR A 321 -1.53 -5.77 -4.74
N GLN A 322 -0.64 -6.59 -5.31
CA GLN A 322 0.78 -6.65 -4.96
C GLN A 322 1.49 -5.32 -5.29
N GLY A 323 1.15 -4.70 -6.43
CA GLY A 323 1.66 -3.38 -6.81
C GLY A 323 1.25 -2.28 -5.83
N ALA A 324 0.00 -2.30 -5.35
CA ALA A 324 -0.49 -1.37 -4.34
C ALA A 324 0.23 -1.55 -2.99
N ALA A 325 0.43 -2.80 -2.57
CA ALA A 325 1.12 -3.12 -1.32
C ALA A 325 2.61 -2.73 -1.35
N SER A 326 3.30 -3.01 -2.44
CA SER A 326 4.71 -2.61 -2.63
C SER A 326 4.88 -1.10 -2.70
N GLN A 327 3.98 -0.37 -3.38
CA GLN A 327 4.00 1.09 -3.42
C GLN A 327 3.81 1.71 -2.03
N LEU A 328 2.91 1.17 -1.21
CA LEU A 328 2.73 1.66 0.15
C LEU A 328 3.97 1.42 1.01
N ALA A 329 4.60 0.25 0.88
CA ALA A 329 5.85 -0.05 1.57
C ALA A 329 7.00 0.87 1.11
N ALA A 330 7.10 1.16 -0.18
CA ALA A 330 8.12 2.08 -0.71
C ALA A 330 7.94 3.52 -0.20
N ILE A 331 6.69 3.99 -0.01
CA ILE A 331 6.40 5.29 0.60
C ILE A 331 6.85 5.31 2.08
N GLU A 332 6.77 4.19 2.79
CA GLU A 332 7.25 4.06 4.18
C GLU A 332 8.78 4.14 4.28
N GLU A 333 9.48 3.61 3.28
CA GLU A 333 10.95 3.59 3.22
C GLU A 333 11.54 4.92 2.71
N GLN A 334 10.76 5.73 1.98
CA GLN A 334 11.25 6.99 1.43
C GLN A 334 11.63 7.99 2.53
N GLU A 335 12.83 8.56 2.43
CA GLU A 335 13.24 9.69 3.27
C GLU A 335 12.38 10.91 2.96
N ALA A 336 11.68 11.40 3.97
CA ALA A 336 10.82 12.57 3.91
C ALA A 336 11.02 13.39 5.19
N ASN A 337 10.97 14.72 5.04
CA ASN A 337 11.11 15.62 6.18
C ASN A 337 9.96 15.42 7.17
N VAL A 338 10.15 15.78 8.44
CA VAL A 338 9.16 15.59 9.52
C VAL A 338 7.79 16.16 9.13
N PHE A 339 7.78 17.33 8.49
CA PHE A 339 6.55 17.97 8.01
C PHE A 339 5.86 17.17 6.90
N GLU A 340 6.61 16.70 5.90
CA GLU A 340 6.06 15.87 4.82
C GLU A 340 5.52 14.54 5.35
N ARG A 341 6.24 13.89 6.28
CA ARG A 341 5.76 12.67 6.95
C ARG A 341 4.45 12.94 7.69
N ALA A 342 4.42 13.93 8.58
CA ALA A 342 3.22 14.26 9.35
C ALA A 342 2.01 14.60 8.46
N ALA A 343 2.25 15.24 7.31
CA ALA A 343 1.22 15.58 6.35
C ALA A 343 0.71 14.36 5.54
N LEU A 344 1.60 13.40 5.21
CA LEU A 344 1.25 12.16 4.50
C LEU A 344 0.73 11.06 5.43
N GLU A 345 0.95 11.16 6.74
CA GLU A 345 0.54 10.15 7.73
C GLU A 345 -0.95 9.76 7.63
N PRO A 346 -1.92 10.70 7.58
CA PRO A 346 -3.33 10.34 7.42
C PRO A 346 -3.59 9.51 6.17
N ALA A 347 -2.92 9.85 5.07
CA ALA A 347 -3.08 9.15 3.81
C ALA A 347 -2.48 7.75 3.84
N ARG A 348 -1.29 7.62 4.44
CA ARG A 348 -0.62 6.35 4.65
C ARG A 348 -1.44 5.43 5.54
N LEU A 349 -1.99 5.94 6.64
CA LEU A 349 -2.84 5.18 7.56
C LEU A 349 -4.12 4.68 6.86
N LEU A 350 -4.79 5.52 6.07
CA LEU A 350 -6.00 5.11 5.35
C LEU A 350 -5.69 4.08 4.25
N ALA A 351 -4.62 4.27 3.48
CA ALA A 351 -4.18 3.32 2.45
C ALA A 351 -3.75 1.98 3.06
N GLY A 352 -2.99 2.01 4.16
CA GLY A 352 -2.63 0.82 4.93
C GLY A 352 -3.85 0.10 5.46
N TYR A 353 -4.82 0.83 6.01
CA TYR A 353 -6.07 0.26 6.50
C TYR A 353 -6.87 -0.41 5.38
N PHE A 354 -6.96 0.23 4.22
CA PHE A 354 -7.58 -0.34 3.03
C PHE A 354 -6.93 -1.67 2.64
N LEU A 355 -5.60 -1.70 2.49
CA LEU A 355 -4.89 -2.92 2.11
C LEU A 355 -4.96 -4.01 3.18
N GLU A 356 -4.84 -3.67 4.46
CA GLU A 356 -4.95 -4.64 5.56
C GLU A 356 -6.33 -5.30 5.59
N ARG A 357 -7.41 -4.51 5.48
CA ARG A 357 -8.78 -5.03 5.51
C ARG A 357 -9.08 -5.91 4.31
N PHE A 358 -8.69 -5.50 3.10
CA PHE A 358 -8.83 -6.33 1.91
C PHE A 358 -7.90 -7.54 1.93
N GLY A 359 -6.73 -7.44 2.57
CA GLY A 359 -5.77 -8.53 2.72
C GLY A 359 -6.36 -9.75 3.42
N LEU A 360 -7.26 -9.57 4.38
CA LEU A 360 -7.98 -10.69 4.99
C LEU A 360 -8.80 -11.48 3.96
N ALA A 361 -9.49 -10.77 3.06
CA ALA A 361 -10.26 -11.41 1.99
C ALA A 361 -9.35 -12.03 0.93
N VAL A 362 -8.26 -11.35 0.55
CA VAL A 362 -7.26 -11.88 -0.38
C VAL A 362 -6.67 -13.18 0.15
N ASN A 363 -6.24 -13.22 1.42
CA ASN A 363 -5.69 -14.41 2.06
C ASN A 363 -6.71 -15.55 2.13
N HIS A 364 -7.97 -15.24 2.49
CA HIS A 364 -9.04 -16.24 2.52
C HIS A 364 -9.25 -16.89 1.14
N TRP A 365 -9.36 -16.08 0.08
CA TRP A 365 -9.57 -16.59 -1.27
C TRP A 365 -8.33 -17.24 -1.87
N SER A 366 -7.13 -16.76 -1.52
CA SER A 366 -5.85 -17.39 -1.88
C SER A 366 -5.80 -18.82 -1.34
N ARG A 367 -6.06 -19.04 -0.04
CA ARG A 367 -6.08 -20.38 0.55
C ARG A 367 -7.09 -21.34 -0.10
N LEU A 368 -8.28 -20.86 -0.45
CA LEU A 368 -9.26 -21.66 -1.19
C LEU A 368 -8.82 -21.99 -2.63
N ARG A 369 -8.04 -21.10 -3.26
CA ARG A 369 -7.45 -21.35 -4.59
C ARG A 369 -6.36 -22.41 -4.52
N GLU A 370 -5.54 -22.41 -3.47
CA GLU A 370 -4.53 -23.46 -3.24
C GLU A 370 -5.17 -24.85 -3.17
N PHE A 371 -6.21 -25.02 -2.34
CA PHE A 371 -6.93 -26.30 -2.27
C PHE A 371 -7.60 -26.70 -3.59
N ALA A 372 -8.05 -25.72 -4.38
CA ALA A 372 -8.64 -25.99 -5.69
C ALA A 372 -7.58 -26.41 -6.71
N ALA A 373 -6.40 -25.77 -6.69
CA ALA A 373 -5.27 -26.13 -7.53
C ALA A 373 -4.74 -27.53 -7.17
N ASP A 374 -4.57 -27.83 -5.88
CA ASP A 374 -4.18 -29.16 -5.38
C ASP A 374 -5.12 -30.26 -5.88
N ARG A 375 -6.44 -30.05 -5.74
CA ARG A 375 -7.44 -31.02 -6.21
C ARG A 375 -7.36 -31.24 -7.72
N ARG A 376 -7.15 -30.18 -8.51
CA ARG A 376 -7.04 -30.30 -9.98
C ARG A 376 -5.75 -30.98 -10.40
N ALA A 377 -4.64 -30.68 -9.72
CA ALA A 377 -3.38 -31.37 -9.92
C ALA A 377 -3.49 -32.86 -9.58
N ALA A 378 -4.13 -33.19 -8.46
CA ALA A 378 -4.38 -34.58 -8.05
C ALA A 378 -5.28 -35.34 -9.03
N GLN A 379 -6.23 -34.68 -9.69
CA GLN A 379 -7.04 -35.30 -10.75
C GLN A 379 -6.22 -35.69 -11.99
N LEU A 380 -5.10 -35.01 -12.25
CA LEU A 380 -4.28 -35.23 -13.45
C LEU A 380 -3.07 -36.13 -13.19
N ALA A 381 -2.44 -35.99 -12.02
CA ALA A 381 -1.20 -36.66 -11.64
C ALA A 381 -1.34 -37.64 -10.46
N GLY A 382 -2.49 -37.66 -9.78
CA GLY A 382 -2.77 -38.50 -8.61
C GLY A 382 -2.56 -37.75 -7.29
N ALA A 383 -3.43 -38.03 -6.30
CA ALA A 383 -3.35 -37.43 -4.96
C ALA A 383 -2.04 -37.78 -4.22
N PRO A 384 -1.52 -39.02 -4.26
CA PRO A 384 -0.24 -39.35 -3.62
C PRO A 384 0.93 -38.55 -4.20
N ALA A 385 0.96 -38.36 -5.53
CA ALA A 385 2.01 -37.59 -6.21
C ALA A 385 1.95 -36.11 -5.84
N MET A 386 0.74 -35.51 -5.80
CA MET A 386 0.58 -34.12 -5.40
C MET A 386 0.97 -33.89 -3.93
N ALA A 387 0.53 -34.76 -3.02
CA ALA A 387 0.90 -34.67 -1.61
C ALA A 387 2.42 -34.87 -1.43
N SER A 388 3.00 -35.83 -2.16
CA SER A 388 4.43 -36.10 -2.11
C SER A 388 5.26 -34.91 -2.60
N ALA A 389 4.92 -34.36 -3.76
CA ALA A 389 5.58 -33.20 -4.33
C ALA A 389 5.49 -31.97 -3.41
N LEU A 390 4.32 -31.74 -2.81
CA LEU A 390 4.08 -30.65 -1.87
C LEU A 390 5.00 -30.74 -0.64
N LEU A 391 5.04 -31.89 0.02
CA LEU A 391 5.84 -32.07 1.23
C LEU A 391 7.34 -32.07 0.94
N ARG A 392 7.76 -32.71 -0.16
CA ARG A 392 9.16 -32.81 -0.56
C ARG A 392 9.73 -31.45 -0.98
N SER A 393 8.95 -30.65 -1.71
CA SER A 393 9.35 -29.29 -2.08
C SER A 393 9.46 -28.38 -0.85
N ALA A 394 8.52 -28.50 0.10
CA ALA A 394 8.57 -27.74 1.35
C ALA A 394 9.76 -28.12 2.23
N ALA A 395 10.10 -29.41 2.31
CA ALA A 395 11.25 -29.91 3.06
C ALA A 395 12.59 -29.42 2.49
N ALA A 396 12.73 -29.41 1.16
CA ALA A 396 13.98 -29.05 0.50
C ALA A 396 14.23 -27.54 0.46
N GLY A 397 13.20 -26.70 0.53
CA GLY A 397 13.34 -25.26 0.32
C GLY A 397 14.29 -24.54 1.28
N ALA A 398 14.11 -24.70 2.59
CA ALA A 398 14.97 -24.02 3.56
C ALA A 398 16.45 -24.47 3.50
N PRO A 399 16.76 -25.78 3.39
CA PRO A 399 18.13 -26.24 3.15
C PRO A 399 18.75 -25.72 1.85
N ILE A 400 17.99 -25.67 0.74
CA ILE A 400 18.47 -25.11 -0.53
C ILE A 400 18.83 -23.64 -0.37
N ARG A 401 17.94 -22.84 0.22
CA ARG A 401 18.19 -21.42 0.48
C ARG A 401 19.42 -21.21 1.36
N ALA A 402 19.56 -21.96 2.44
CA ALA A 402 20.73 -21.87 3.33
C ALA A 402 22.05 -22.19 2.62
N PHE A 403 22.03 -23.20 1.73
CA PHE A 403 23.20 -23.54 0.91
C PHE A 403 23.55 -22.42 -0.08
N LEU A 404 22.55 -21.88 -0.78
CA LEU A 404 22.74 -20.78 -1.71
C LEU A 404 23.26 -19.53 -0.98
N GLU A 405 22.66 -19.15 0.14
CA GLU A 405 23.13 -18.03 0.98
C GLU A 405 24.60 -18.22 1.41
N HIS A 406 25.00 -19.43 1.80
CA HIS A 406 26.39 -19.74 2.12
C HIS A 406 27.33 -19.52 0.93
N CYS A 407 26.95 -19.98 -0.27
CA CYS A 407 27.71 -19.76 -1.49
C CYS A 407 27.80 -18.27 -1.87
N LEU A 408 26.72 -17.51 -1.70
CA LEU A 408 26.68 -16.07 -1.98
C LEU A 408 27.54 -15.25 -1.00
N LEU A 409 27.76 -15.74 0.22
CA LEU A 409 28.69 -15.11 1.18
C LEU A 409 30.17 -15.37 0.85
N ALA A 410 30.48 -16.41 0.07
CA ALA A 410 31.84 -16.75 -0.31
C ALA A 410 31.92 -17.26 -1.76
N PRO A 411 31.58 -16.42 -2.76
CA PRO A 411 31.42 -16.86 -4.16
C PRO A 411 32.71 -17.45 -4.75
N ALA A 412 33.89 -16.98 -4.33
CA ALA A 412 35.18 -17.52 -4.76
C ALA A 412 35.45 -18.97 -4.31
N ARG A 413 34.73 -19.46 -3.30
CA ARG A 413 34.80 -20.86 -2.81
C ARG A 413 33.59 -21.69 -3.21
N ALA A 414 32.61 -21.08 -3.90
CA ALA A 414 31.41 -21.78 -4.31
C ALA A 414 31.72 -22.76 -5.46
N PRO A 415 31.05 -23.93 -5.50
CA PRO A 415 31.15 -24.84 -6.64
C PRO A 415 30.70 -24.20 -7.96
N ASP A 416 31.29 -24.63 -9.07
CA ASP A 416 30.93 -24.19 -10.44
C ASP A 416 29.53 -24.68 -10.86
N ASN A 417 29.07 -25.80 -10.28
CA ASN A 417 27.73 -26.34 -10.44
C ASN A 417 27.03 -26.42 -9.08
N LEU A 418 26.29 -25.35 -8.74
CA LEU A 418 25.52 -25.27 -7.50
C LEU A 418 24.39 -26.31 -7.46
N VAL A 419 23.79 -26.67 -8.59
CA VAL A 419 22.65 -27.62 -8.62
C VAL A 419 23.08 -28.99 -8.13
N ASP A 420 24.19 -29.51 -8.65
CA ASP A 420 24.72 -30.81 -8.19
C ASP A 420 25.25 -30.73 -6.77
N ALA A 421 25.92 -29.63 -6.40
CA ALA A 421 26.44 -29.44 -5.06
C ALA A 421 25.33 -29.38 -4.00
N ILE A 422 24.20 -28.75 -4.32
CA ILE A 422 22.99 -28.77 -3.49
C ILE A 422 22.52 -30.21 -3.28
N HIS A 423 22.46 -31.04 -4.32
CA HIS A 423 22.02 -32.43 -4.20
C HIS A 423 22.96 -33.28 -3.35
N VAL A 424 24.27 -33.07 -3.47
CA VAL A 424 25.27 -33.70 -2.58
C VAL A 424 25.04 -33.26 -1.14
N TYR A 425 24.85 -31.97 -0.89
CA TYR A 425 24.58 -31.41 0.44
C TYR A 425 23.29 -31.97 1.06
N LEU A 426 22.20 -32.01 0.29
CA LEU A 426 20.91 -32.57 0.73
C LEU A 426 21.02 -34.08 0.95
N GLY A 427 21.78 -34.81 0.13
CA GLY A 427 22.01 -36.24 0.29
C GLY A 427 22.79 -36.59 1.57
N GLN A 428 23.76 -35.75 1.94
CA GLN A 428 24.55 -35.90 3.17
C GLN A 428 23.77 -35.51 4.42
N SER A 429 22.99 -34.43 4.34
CA SER A 429 22.22 -33.90 5.47
C SER A 429 20.89 -34.65 5.69
N GLY A 430 20.36 -35.26 4.64
CA GLY A 430 19.00 -35.78 4.61
C GLY A 430 17.95 -34.69 4.43
N LEU A 431 16.71 -35.09 4.15
CA LEU A 431 15.55 -34.20 4.17
C LEU A 431 14.80 -34.40 5.49
N GLU A 432 14.58 -33.31 6.22
CA GLU A 432 13.80 -33.31 7.45
C GLU A 432 12.31 -33.07 7.16
N ALA A 433 11.44 -33.69 7.96
CA ALA A 433 10.00 -33.52 7.82
C ALA A 433 9.62 -32.06 8.08
N PRO A 434 8.88 -31.39 7.18
CA PRO A 434 8.39 -30.06 7.47
C PRO A 434 7.36 -30.12 8.60
N ALA A 435 7.15 -29.02 9.32
CA ALA A 435 6.06 -28.98 10.31
C ALA A 435 4.69 -29.10 9.58
N PRO A 436 3.73 -29.91 10.06
CA PRO A 436 2.39 -29.98 9.47
C PRO A 436 1.68 -28.62 9.41
N GLY A 437 2.01 -27.73 10.35
CA GLY A 437 1.52 -26.36 10.44
C GLY A 437 2.22 -25.35 9.51
N ALA A 438 3.30 -25.74 8.83
CA ALA A 438 4.02 -24.83 7.93
C ALA A 438 3.15 -24.46 6.72
N GLU A 439 3.21 -23.21 6.28
CA GLU A 439 2.51 -22.73 5.07
C GLU A 439 3.30 -23.00 3.78
N GLY A 440 4.37 -23.81 3.83
CA GLY A 440 5.26 -24.01 2.68
C GLY A 440 6.11 -22.78 2.33
N LEU A 441 6.71 -22.80 1.13
CA LEU A 441 7.53 -21.71 0.62
C LEU A 441 6.63 -20.60 0.07
N GLN A 442 6.75 -19.39 0.63
CA GLN A 442 6.06 -18.20 0.13
C GLN A 442 7.00 -17.46 -0.82
N VAL A 443 6.66 -17.42 -2.12
CA VAL A 443 7.42 -16.66 -3.13
C VAL A 443 7.14 -15.16 -3.00
N HIS A 444 5.92 -14.78 -2.61
CA HIS A 444 5.55 -13.40 -2.36
C HIS A 444 5.09 -13.17 -0.91
N PRO A 445 5.49 -12.06 -0.25
CA PRO A 445 5.13 -11.78 1.15
C PRO A 445 3.63 -11.69 1.45
N GLN A 446 2.79 -11.55 0.42
CA GLN A 446 1.33 -11.49 0.53
C GLN A 446 0.65 -12.82 0.15
N ASP A 447 1.38 -13.78 -0.41
CA ASP A 447 0.84 -15.09 -0.73
C ASP A 447 0.87 -15.94 0.55
N THR A 448 -0.31 -16.34 1.01
CA THR A 448 -0.44 -17.23 2.17
C THR A 448 -1.05 -18.54 1.71
N HIS A 449 -0.38 -19.64 2.00
CA HIS A 449 -0.91 -20.96 1.67
C HIS A 449 -1.53 -21.59 2.92
N PRO A 450 -2.50 -22.51 2.76
CA PRO A 450 -2.95 -23.32 3.88
C PRO A 450 -1.79 -24.18 4.44
N PRO A 451 -1.80 -24.49 5.74
CA PRO A 451 -0.87 -25.45 6.33
C PRO A 451 -0.75 -26.76 5.54
N LEU A 452 0.47 -27.28 5.40
CA LEU A 452 0.77 -28.50 4.63
C LEU A 452 -0.10 -29.68 5.06
N GLY A 453 -0.29 -29.89 6.38
CA GLY A 453 -1.13 -30.97 6.90
C GLY A 453 -2.60 -30.86 6.50
N LEU A 454 -3.13 -29.63 6.37
CA LEU A 454 -4.48 -29.41 5.87
C LEU A 454 -4.58 -29.65 4.36
N ARG A 455 -3.54 -29.30 3.60
CA ARG A 455 -3.46 -29.59 2.15
C ARG A 455 -3.41 -31.10 1.88
N CYS A 456 -2.61 -31.86 2.63
CA CYS A 456 -2.60 -33.33 2.57
C CYS A 456 -3.98 -33.92 2.90
N THR A 457 -4.58 -33.49 4.02
CA THR A 457 -5.93 -33.96 4.42
C THR A 457 -6.97 -33.65 3.34
N ALA A 458 -6.92 -32.48 2.71
CA ALA A 458 -7.83 -32.09 1.63
C ALA A 458 -7.66 -32.92 0.34
N LEU A 459 -6.47 -33.51 0.14
CA LEU A 459 -6.19 -34.47 -0.93
C LEU A 459 -6.63 -35.91 -0.59
N GLY A 460 -7.07 -36.15 0.65
CA GLY A 460 -7.37 -37.50 1.16
C GLY A 460 -6.12 -38.27 1.63
N GLU A 461 -4.98 -37.59 1.75
CA GLU A 461 -3.70 -38.17 2.14
C GLU A 461 -3.38 -37.85 3.61
N SER A 462 -2.67 -38.76 4.30
CA SER A 462 -2.13 -38.48 5.64
C SER A 462 -0.73 -37.88 5.51
N PHE A 463 -0.50 -36.76 6.20
CA PHE A 463 0.80 -36.08 6.22
C PHE A 463 1.92 -37.07 6.62
N GLU A 464 1.72 -37.78 7.72
CA GLU A 464 2.71 -38.70 8.32
C GLU A 464 2.98 -39.89 7.41
N ARG A 465 1.93 -40.51 6.84
CA ARG A 465 2.10 -41.65 5.91
C ARG A 465 2.74 -41.22 4.60
N THR A 466 2.37 -40.05 4.07
CA THR A 466 2.97 -39.51 2.85
C THR A 466 4.45 -39.22 3.06
N TRP A 467 4.81 -38.61 4.20
CA TRP A 467 6.20 -38.35 4.57
C TRP A 467 7.00 -39.65 4.71
N ALA A 468 6.52 -40.59 5.53
CA ALA A 468 7.21 -41.85 5.78
C ALA A 468 7.34 -42.73 4.53
N GLY A 469 6.40 -42.64 3.59
CA GLY A 469 6.37 -43.44 2.36
C GLY A 469 7.13 -42.80 1.21
N THR A 470 6.55 -41.76 0.59
CA THR A 470 7.01 -41.22 -0.69
C THR A 470 7.75 -39.90 -0.52
N ALA A 471 7.26 -38.93 0.25
CA ALA A 471 7.84 -37.59 0.30
C ALA A 471 9.21 -37.55 0.98
N GLY A 472 9.40 -38.32 2.05
CA GLY A 472 10.63 -38.39 2.85
C GLY A 472 11.68 -39.37 2.31
N ARG A 473 11.48 -39.95 1.13
CA ARG A 473 12.47 -40.86 0.51
C ARG A 473 13.83 -40.17 0.33
N ALA A 474 14.91 -40.94 0.32
CA ALA A 474 16.26 -40.41 0.15
C ALA A 474 16.41 -39.52 -1.10
N VAL A 475 17.33 -38.57 -1.03
CA VAL A 475 17.70 -37.73 -2.19
C VAL A 475 18.31 -38.63 -3.27
N PRO A 476 17.96 -38.46 -4.56
CA PRO A 476 18.52 -39.26 -5.64
C PRO A 476 20.06 -39.19 -5.64
N THR A 477 20.72 -40.34 -5.76
CA THR A 477 22.19 -40.41 -5.81
C THR A 477 22.76 -39.94 -7.14
N ARG A 478 21.96 -40.02 -8.22
CA ARG A 478 22.36 -39.54 -9.54
C ARG A 478 22.27 -38.00 -9.57
N PRO A 479 23.35 -37.29 -9.94
CA PRO A 479 23.35 -35.84 -9.93
C PRO A 479 22.33 -35.27 -10.94
N PRO A 480 21.68 -34.14 -10.63
CA PRO A 480 20.74 -33.45 -11.53
C PRO A 480 21.31 -33.18 -12.92
N SER A 481 22.60 -32.84 -13.02
CA SER A 481 23.29 -32.63 -14.31
C SER A 481 23.25 -33.84 -15.24
N GLN A 482 22.94 -35.04 -14.73
CA GLN A 482 22.72 -36.24 -15.53
C GLN A 482 21.26 -36.70 -15.51
N ALA A 483 20.60 -36.60 -14.35
CA ALA A 483 19.23 -37.08 -14.18
C ALA A 483 18.21 -36.26 -14.98
N LEU A 484 18.45 -34.95 -15.12
CA LEU A 484 17.54 -34.04 -15.82
C LEU A 484 17.72 -34.04 -17.34
N GLY A 485 18.58 -34.89 -17.90
CA GLY A 485 18.79 -35.01 -19.36
C GLY A 485 17.55 -35.51 -20.13
N VAL A 486 16.56 -36.05 -19.42
CA VAL A 486 15.24 -36.37 -19.98
C VAL A 486 14.45 -35.10 -20.32
N TRP A 487 14.56 -34.07 -19.47
CA TRP A 487 13.79 -32.84 -19.60
C TRP A 487 14.51 -31.75 -20.40
N PHE A 488 15.84 -31.70 -20.32
CA PHE A 488 16.67 -30.66 -20.93
C PHE A 488 17.74 -31.26 -21.84
N GLY A 489 17.99 -30.61 -22.97
CA GLY A 489 19.03 -31.06 -23.91
C GLY A 489 20.46 -30.98 -23.36
N ALA A 490 20.75 -29.99 -22.48
CA ALA A 490 22.08 -29.76 -21.91
C ALA A 490 22.05 -29.39 -20.41
N PRO A 491 21.59 -30.28 -19.51
CA PRO A 491 21.38 -29.97 -18.09
C PRO A 491 22.65 -29.49 -17.38
N LEU A 492 23.81 -30.12 -17.61
CA LEU A 492 25.08 -29.69 -17.00
C LEU A 492 25.47 -28.25 -17.40
N ALA A 493 25.33 -27.91 -18.68
CA ALA A 493 25.65 -26.58 -19.18
C ALA A 493 24.70 -25.54 -18.58
N LEU A 494 23.40 -25.87 -18.54
CA LEU A 494 22.37 -25.03 -17.93
C LEU A 494 22.62 -24.79 -16.43
N SER A 495 22.93 -25.84 -15.67
CA SER A 495 23.23 -25.74 -14.23
C SER A 495 24.47 -24.89 -13.95
N ARG A 496 25.55 -25.07 -14.72
CA ARG A 496 26.76 -24.25 -14.61
C ARG A 496 26.52 -22.80 -14.98
N ALA A 497 25.78 -22.55 -16.06
CA ALA A 497 25.47 -21.21 -16.51
C ALA A 497 24.65 -20.44 -15.47
N LEU A 498 23.59 -21.05 -14.93
CA LEU A 498 22.79 -20.46 -13.86
C LEU A 498 23.58 -20.25 -12.56
N SER A 499 24.51 -21.16 -12.26
CA SER A 499 25.42 -21.01 -11.10
C SER A 499 26.33 -19.81 -11.27
N ALA A 500 26.91 -19.64 -12.46
CA ALA A 500 27.74 -18.48 -12.79
C ALA A 500 26.93 -17.17 -12.77
N ASP A 501 25.72 -17.18 -13.32
CA ASP A 501 24.81 -16.02 -13.34
C ASP A 501 24.46 -15.56 -11.91
N LEU A 502 24.14 -16.49 -11.01
CA LEU A 502 23.82 -16.20 -9.61
C LEU A 502 25.04 -15.68 -8.83
N LEU A 503 26.20 -16.34 -8.96
CA LEU A 503 27.42 -15.95 -8.25
C LEU A 503 27.97 -14.61 -8.78
N GLY A 504 27.87 -14.35 -10.09
CA GLY A 504 28.32 -13.11 -10.73
C GLY A 504 27.59 -11.86 -10.22
N LYS A 505 26.26 -11.94 -9.99
CA LYS A 505 25.47 -10.79 -9.51
C LYS A 505 25.93 -10.27 -8.15
N THR A 506 26.42 -11.14 -7.27
CA THR A 506 26.93 -10.74 -5.94
C THR A 506 28.24 -9.94 -6.01
N CYS A 507 29.03 -10.16 -7.06
CA CYS A 507 30.26 -9.40 -7.31
C CYS A 507 29.95 -7.97 -7.78
N GLU A 508 28.83 -7.75 -8.48
CA GLU A 508 28.44 -6.44 -9.00
C GLU A 508 27.64 -5.60 -7.99
N ASN A 509 26.81 -6.23 -7.14
CA ASN A 509 26.00 -5.50 -6.15
C ASN A 509 25.81 -6.31 -4.84
N PRO A 510 26.64 -6.06 -3.80
CA PRO A 510 26.56 -6.76 -2.51
C PRO A 510 25.24 -6.57 -1.76
N HIS A 511 24.46 -5.53 -2.13
CA HIS A 511 23.17 -5.20 -1.53
C HIS A 511 21.98 -5.89 -2.21
N ALA A 512 22.16 -6.53 -3.36
CA ALA A 512 21.11 -7.25 -4.09
C ALA A 512 20.80 -8.64 -3.48
N ARG A 513 20.61 -8.68 -2.14
CA ARG A 513 20.43 -9.92 -1.36
C ARG A 513 19.01 -10.52 -1.42
N ASN A 514 18.03 -9.79 -1.95
CA ASN A 514 16.63 -10.21 -1.99
C ASN A 514 16.23 -10.82 -3.33
#